data_AF-A0A5R2ATQ7-F1
#
_entry.id   AF-A0A5R2ATQ7-F1
#
_cell.length_a   1.000
_cell.length_b   1.000
_cell.length_c   1.000
_cell.angle_alpha   90.00
_cell.angle_beta   90.00
_cell.angle_gamma   90.00
#
_symmetry.space_group_name_H-M   'P 1'
#
loop_
_entity.id
_entity.type
_entity.pdbx_description
1 polymer ?
#
loop_
_entity_poly.entity_id
_entity_poly.type
_entity_poly.pdbx_seq_one_letter_code
_entity_poly.pdbx_strand_id
1 'polypeptide(L)'
;MANEVAISLVGNQVKVFHTNAFQKINPDDFDRFSGANPEHSIVPAILTAILAAIGQAEDTYIGFGVTTDGTNIEVDSGIIIRPDTVFRFPAVSLIPNPDALAGIYEILLDQSLTDPAALMLWDTAGKSFQPGSGPTRKTNEVKLFEQWVPSLPAPSPTTGRVGLLHYKRDVIGGPITEATLLLPVYDPQFLGVGVGLNPAIGDRTTLTNAINWLFNYVEAKDFIRTVPSAGFDNAKFQVRTQGNYAYWTNDEGVTWRPFA
;
A
#
# COMPACT_ATOMS: atom_id res chain seq x y z
N MET A 1 10.39 14.31 -31.32
CA MET A 1 10.73 13.43 -30.18
C MET A 1 10.57 14.26 -28.93
N ALA A 2 9.83 13.77 -27.93
CA ALA A 2 9.72 14.46 -26.64
C ALA A 2 11.03 14.30 -25.87
N ASN A 3 11.44 15.34 -25.16
CA ASN A 3 12.58 15.28 -24.26
C ASN A 3 12.11 14.76 -22.90
N GLU A 4 12.97 14.06 -22.17
CA GLU A 4 12.65 13.46 -20.88
C GLU A 4 13.67 13.84 -19.81
N VAL A 5 13.17 14.12 -18.59
CA VAL A 5 13.97 14.37 -17.39
C VAL A 5 13.39 13.56 -16.23
N ALA A 6 14.25 12.81 -15.52
CA ALA A 6 13.85 12.14 -14.29
C ALA A 6 13.96 13.10 -13.09
N ILE A 7 12.96 13.09 -12.22
CA ILE A 7 12.87 13.97 -11.05
C ILE A 7 13.01 13.12 -9.79
N SER A 8 14.00 13.46 -8.97
CA SER A 8 14.23 12.76 -7.71
C SER A 8 13.15 13.13 -6.69
N LEU A 9 12.53 12.10 -6.11
CA LEU A 9 11.58 12.23 -5.01
C LEU A 9 12.22 11.73 -3.70
N VAL A 10 11.78 12.29 -2.58
CA VAL A 10 12.19 11.85 -1.23
C VAL A 10 10.94 11.43 -0.46
N GLY A 11 10.99 10.29 0.24
CA GLY A 11 9.84 9.77 1.00
C GLY A 11 8.76 9.10 0.15
N ASN A 12 9.12 8.71 -1.07
CA ASN A 12 8.32 8.04 -2.11
C ASN A 12 8.36 6.50 -2.03
N GLN A 13 8.94 5.94 -0.96
CA GLN A 13 9.13 4.50 -0.79
C GLN A 13 8.21 3.94 0.30
N VAL A 14 7.54 2.83 0.00
CA VAL A 14 6.81 2.00 0.94
C VAL A 14 7.48 0.63 0.96
N LYS A 15 7.95 0.19 2.13
CA LYS A 15 8.63 -1.09 2.28
C LYS A 15 7.70 -2.10 2.97
N VAL A 16 7.61 -3.29 2.38
CA VAL A 16 6.99 -4.47 2.97
C VAL A 16 8.04 -5.59 2.99
N PHE A 17 7.84 -6.67 3.72
CA PHE A 17 8.68 -7.87 3.58
C PHE A 17 7.91 -8.91 2.79
N HIS A 18 8.40 -9.92 2.06
CA HIS A 18 9.66 -10.51 1.62
C HIS A 18 10.47 -11.55 2.44
N THR A 19 10.05 -12.81 2.31
CA THR A 19 10.92 -14.01 2.41
C THR A 19 11.31 -14.54 1.03
N ASN A 20 12.47 -15.20 0.97
CA ASN A 20 12.81 -16.10 -0.13
C ASN A 20 12.21 -17.51 0.13
N ALA A 21 11.80 -18.22 -0.93
CA ALA A 21 11.24 -19.58 -0.84
C ALA A 21 12.18 -20.61 -0.21
N PHE A 22 13.50 -20.41 -0.31
CA PHE A 22 14.51 -21.31 0.26
C PHE A 22 15.09 -20.82 1.59
N GLN A 23 14.56 -19.73 2.14
CA GLN A 23 14.98 -19.19 3.41
C GLN A 23 14.41 -20.00 4.57
N LYS A 24 15.25 -20.32 5.57
CA LYS A 24 14.79 -20.85 6.84
C LYS A 24 13.96 -19.79 7.56
N ILE A 25 12.69 -20.08 7.78
CA ILE A 25 11.76 -19.22 8.51
C ILE A 25 12.11 -19.28 10.00
N ASN A 26 12.24 -18.12 10.65
CA ASN A 26 12.48 -18.01 12.09
C ASN A 26 11.22 -17.48 12.83
N PRO A 27 11.19 -17.49 14.18
CA PRO A 27 10.05 -17.00 14.94
C PRO A 27 9.67 -15.54 14.64
N ASP A 28 10.65 -14.65 14.42
CA ASP A 28 10.40 -13.24 14.07
C ASP A 28 9.69 -13.11 12.72
N ASP A 29 9.97 -14.01 11.77
CA ASP A 29 9.26 -14.07 10.49
C ASP A 29 7.80 -14.51 10.69
N PHE A 30 7.52 -15.43 11.62
CA PHE A 30 6.16 -15.86 11.97
C PHE A 30 5.33 -14.75 12.65
N ASP A 31 5.94 -13.98 13.53
CA ASP A 31 5.28 -12.82 14.15
C ASP A 31 4.85 -11.83 13.08
N ARG A 32 5.71 -11.62 12.09
CA ARG A 32 5.41 -10.73 10.99
C ARG A 32 4.39 -11.34 9.99
N PHE A 33 4.33 -12.67 9.77
CA PHE A 33 3.29 -13.36 8.97
C PHE A 33 1.90 -13.40 9.63
N SER A 34 1.85 -13.56 10.95
CA SER A 34 0.60 -13.67 11.71
C SER A 34 -0.11 -12.33 11.92
N GLY A 35 0.60 -11.22 11.70
CA GLY A 35 0.11 -9.87 12.02
C GLY A 35 0.30 -9.50 13.51
N ALA A 36 0.90 -10.38 14.33
CA ALA A 36 1.40 -10.04 15.67
C ALA A 36 2.52 -8.99 15.60
N ASN A 37 3.21 -8.96 14.46
CA ASN A 37 4.02 -7.86 13.95
C ASN A 37 3.44 -7.54 12.54
N PRO A 38 3.05 -6.31 12.21
CA PRO A 38 2.18 -6.02 11.05
C PRO A 38 2.76 -6.29 9.65
N GLU A 39 3.95 -6.87 9.52
CA GLU A 39 4.75 -6.74 8.30
C GLU A 39 4.61 -7.83 7.20
N HIS A 40 3.90 -8.98 7.31
CA HIS A 40 3.92 -10.06 6.26
C HIS A 40 2.63 -10.78 5.79
N SER A 41 1.42 -10.25 5.61
CA SER A 41 0.62 -9.24 6.27
C SER A 41 -0.80 -9.46 5.71
N ILE A 42 -1.83 -9.18 6.51
CA ILE A 42 -3.24 -9.10 6.08
C ILE A 42 -3.47 -8.00 5.00
N VAL A 43 -2.41 -7.34 4.57
CA VAL A 43 -2.32 -6.26 3.57
C VAL A 43 -3.16 -6.51 2.32
N PRO A 44 -3.03 -7.54 1.47
CA PRO A 44 -3.88 -7.64 0.28
C PRO A 44 -5.38 -7.68 0.60
N ALA A 45 -5.76 -8.33 1.71
CA ALA A 45 -7.14 -8.33 2.17
C ALA A 45 -7.58 -6.99 2.78
N ILE A 46 -6.70 -6.27 3.50
CA ILE A 46 -6.93 -4.90 3.98
C ILE A 46 -7.05 -3.94 2.81
N LEU A 47 -6.15 -4.01 1.82
CA LEU A 47 -6.15 -3.14 0.64
C LEU A 47 -7.39 -3.41 -0.20
N THR A 48 -7.73 -4.68 -0.44
CA THR A 48 -8.99 -5.04 -1.09
C THR A 48 -10.20 -4.58 -0.28
N ALA A 49 -10.17 -4.67 1.06
CA ALA A 49 -11.25 -4.17 1.90
C ALA A 49 -11.36 -2.64 1.88
N ILE A 50 -10.23 -1.91 1.83
CA ILE A 50 -10.19 -0.45 1.68
C ILE A 50 -10.75 -0.06 0.32
N LEU A 51 -10.29 -0.70 -0.76
CA LEU A 51 -10.79 -0.49 -2.12
C LEU A 51 -12.29 -0.78 -2.22
N ALA A 52 -12.75 -1.90 -1.68
CA ALA A 52 -14.17 -2.24 -1.61
C ALA A 52 -14.97 -1.21 -0.80
N ALA A 53 -14.42 -0.69 0.30
CA ALA A 53 -15.08 0.31 1.15
C ALA A 53 -15.24 1.67 0.46
N ILE A 54 -14.32 2.04 -0.44
CA ILE A 54 -14.43 3.23 -1.28
C ILE A 54 -15.13 2.95 -2.63
N GLY A 55 -15.63 1.73 -2.82
CA GLY A 55 -16.41 1.31 -3.99
C GLY A 55 -15.58 1.09 -5.26
N GLN A 56 -14.28 0.83 -5.13
CA GLN A 56 -13.35 0.67 -6.25
C GLN A 56 -12.86 -0.78 -6.37
N ALA A 57 -12.72 -1.27 -7.60
CA ALA A 57 -12.17 -2.60 -7.92
C ALA A 57 -10.80 -2.52 -8.63
N GLU A 58 -10.35 -1.32 -8.95
CA GLU A 58 -9.11 -1.04 -9.68
C GLU A 58 -8.20 -0.07 -8.89
N ASP A 59 -7.06 0.28 -9.47
CA ASP A 59 -6.12 1.25 -8.91
C ASP A 59 -6.85 2.55 -8.51
N THR A 60 -6.74 2.92 -7.24
CA THR A 60 -7.34 4.15 -6.72
C THR A 60 -6.27 5.17 -6.37
N TYR A 61 -6.47 6.40 -6.84
CA TYR A 61 -5.63 7.56 -6.55
C TYR A 61 -6.36 8.48 -5.57
N ILE A 62 -5.73 8.82 -4.46
CA ILE A 62 -6.29 9.71 -3.43
C ILE A 62 -5.29 10.84 -3.17
N GLY A 63 -5.75 12.09 -3.15
CA GLY A 63 -4.89 13.27 -2.98
C GLY A 63 -4.47 13.89 -4.32
N PHE A 64 -3.20 14.26 -4.50
CA PHE A 64 -2.67 14.85 -5.74
C PHE A 64 -3.34 16.17 -6.15
N GLY A 65 -3.68 17.03 -5.18
CA GLY A 65 -4.08 18.41 -5.47
C GLY A 65 -2.99 19.10 -6.30
N VAL A 66 -3.39 19.81 -7.36
CA VAL A 66 -2.46 20.54 -8.24
C VAL A 66 -2.80 22.02 -8.17
N THR A 67 -1.81 22.84 -7.87
CA THR A 67 -1.90 24.29 -7.97
C THR A 67 -0.68 24.85 -8.67
N THR A 68 -0.78 26.06 -9.22
CA THR A 68 0.36 26.73 -9.86
C THR A 68 0.36 28.21 -9.51
N ASP A 69 1.55 28.77 -9.33
CA ASP A 69 1.80 30.20 -9.17
C ASP A 69 2.24 30.88 -10.48
N GLY A 70 2.22 30.12 -11.59
CA GLY A 70 2.69 30.54 -12.91
C GLY A 70 4.18 30.26 -13.17
N THR A 71 4.96 29.88 -12.16
CA THR A 71 6.38 29.49 -12.31
C THR A 71 6.59 28.04 -11.89
N ASN A 72 6.00 27.65 -10.76
CA ASN A 72 6.04 26.34 -10.17
C ASN A 72 4.66 25.67 -10.26
N ILE A 73 4.67 24.35 -10.24
CA ILE A 73 3.48 23.53 -10.07
C ILE A 73 3.63 22.79 -8.75
N GLU A 74 2.77 23.10 -7.80
CA GLU A 74 2.71 22.41 -6.52
C GLU A 74 1.78 21.22 -6.66
N VAL A 75 2.30 20.03 -6.36
CA VAL A 75 1.52 18.80 -6.30
C VAL A 75 1.50 18.31 -4.86
N ASP A 76 0.31 18.23 -4.28
CA ASP A 76 0.11 17.72 -2.94
C ASP A 76 0.43 16.23 -2.83
N SER A 77 0.71 15.78 -1.60
CA SER A 77 0.93 14.36 -1.34
C SER A 77 -0.28 13.52 -1.75
N GLY A 78 -0.01 12.32 -2.22
CA GLY A 78 -1.03 11.38 -2.65
C GLY A 78 -0.70 9.95 -2.28
N ILE A 79 -1.72 9.10 -2.32
CA ILE A 79 -1.60 7.65 -2.11
C ILE A 79 -2.20 6.96 -3.33
N ILE A 80 -1.53 5.90 -3.77
CA ILE A 80 -1.99 5.04 -4.86
C ILE A 80 -2.20 3.65 -4.26
N ILE A 81 -3.43 3.17 -4.30
CA ILE A 81 -3.81 1.87 -3.75
C ILE A 81 -4.12 0.95 -4.93
N ARG A 82 -3.32 -0.10 -5.08
CA ARG A 82 -3.56 -1.23 -5.97
C ARG A 82 -4.17 -2.39 -5.18
N PRO A 83 -4.78 -3.38 -5.84
CA PRO A 83 -5.31 -4.57 -5.17
C PRO A 83 -4.28 -5.30 -4.29
N ASP A 84 -3.00 -5.24 -4.65
CA ASP A 84 -1.92 -5.98 -3.99
C ASP A 84 -0.88 -5.10 -3.28
N THR A 85 -0.86 -3.79 -3.52
CA THR A 85 0.21 -2.90 -3.09
C THR A 85 -0.23 -1.45 -2.88
N VAL A 86 0.56 -0.70 -2.10
CA VAL A 86 0.38 0.74 -1.89
C VAL A 86 1.65 1.47 -2.28
N PHE A 87 1.46 2.62 -2.94
CA PHE A 87 2.51 3.58 -3.24
C PHE A 87 2.19 4.91 -2.58
N ARG A 88 3.25 5.63 -2.21
CA ARG A 88 3.16 6.98 -1.65
C ARG A 88 3.82 7.97 -2.59
N PHE A 89 3.08 9.02 -2.94
CA PHE A 89 3.61 10.18 -3.63
C PHE A 89 3.80 11.32 -2.62
N PRO A 90 5.03 11.80 -2.41
CA PRO A 90 5.28 12.94 -1.53
C PRO A 90 4.80 14.23 -2.18
N ALA A 91 4.49 15.25 -1.38
CA ALA A 91 4.26 16.58 -1.92
C ALA A 91 5.54 17.11 -2.58
N VAL A 92 5.42 17.74 -3.74
CA VAL A 92 6.55 18.19 -4.54
C VAL A 92 6.23 19.49 -5.28
N SER A 93 7.22 20.39 -5.29
CA SER A 93 7.21 21.60 -6.13
C SER A 93 7.97 21.30 -7.42
N LEU A 94 7.29 21.44 -8.55
CA LEU A 94 7.81 21.11 -9.88
C LEU A 94 8.09 22.38 -10.66
N ILE A 95 9.29 22.48 -11.20
CA ILE A 95 9.71 23.57 -12.09
C ILE A 95 9.79 22.98 -13.50
N PRO A 96 8.87 23.32 -14.42
CA PRO A 96 8.93 22.77 -15.76
C PRO A 96 10.13 23.29 -16.54
N ASN A 97 10.67 22.42 -17.40
CA ASN A 97 11.87 22.72 -18.17
C ASN A 97 11.75 24.09 -18.88
N PRO A 98 12.77 24.96 -18.83
CA PRO A 98 12.68 26.32 -19.40
C PRO A 98 12.37 26.32 -20.90
N ASP A 99 12.79 25.30 -21.64
CA ASP A 99 12.60 25.17 -23.08
C ASP A 99 11.24 24.53 -23.45
N ALA A 100 10.45 24.13 -22.46
CA ALA A 100 9.13 23.56 -22.67
C ALA A 100 8.09 24.63 -23.00
N LEU A 101 7.33 24.41 -24.08
CA LEU A 101 6.06 25.08 -24.34
C LEU A 101 4.89 24.29 -23.73
N ALA A 102 5.00 22.95 -23.74
CA ALA A 102 4.04 22.06 -23.11
C ALA A 102 4.74 20.79 -22.63
N GLY A 103 4.17 20.14 -21.63
CA GLY A 103 4.70 18.90 -21.12
C GLY A 103 3.71 18.12 -20.26
N ILE A 104 4.12 16.92 -19.91
CA ILE A 104 3.45 15.99 -19.01
C ILE A 104 4.42 15.63 -17.90
N TYR A 105 3.93 15.61 -16.67
CA TYR A 105 4.57 14.86 -15.61
C TYR A 105 3.92 13.50 -15.52
N GLU A 106 4.75 12.46 -15.44
CA GLU A 106 4.30 11.08 -15.40
C GLU A 106 5.02 10.29 -14.32
N ILE A 107 4.31 9.34 -13.72
CA ILE A 107 4.83 8.50 -12.65
C ILE A 107 5.02 7.06 -13.12
N LEU A 108 6.13 6.46 -12.72
CA LEU A 108 6.40 5.04 -12.83
C LEU A 108 6.27 4.41 -11.44
N LEU A 109 5.47 3.36 -11.34
CA LEU A 109 5.27 2.60 -10.11
C LEU A 109 6.18 1.38 -10.16
N ASP A 110 7.28 1.45 -9.42
CA ASP A 110 8.34 0.45 -9.44
C ASP A 110 8.32 -0.42 -8.18
N GLN A 111 8.67 -1.69 -8.35
CA GLN A 111 8.75 -2.65 -7.26
C GLN A 111 10.07 -3.39 -7.34
N SER A 112 10.85 -3.33 -6.26
CA SER A 112 12.16 -3.96 -6.19
C SER A 112 12.37 -4.70 -4.89
N LEU A 113 13.24 -5.71 -4.93
CA LEU A 113 13.71 -6.39 -3.72
C LEU A 113 14.94 -5.67 -3.19
N THR A 114 14.93 -5.33 -1.91
CA THR A 114 15.85 -4.38 -1.28
C THR A 114 16.23 -4.86 0.12
N ASP A 115 17.10 -4.09 0.78
CA ASP A 115 17.61 -4.34 2.13
C ASP A 115 18.21 -5.75 2.28
N PRO A 116 19.32 -6.04 1.56
CA PRO A 116 19.99 -7.34 1.64
C PRO A 116 20.55 -7.56 3.04
N ALA A 117 20.30 -8.73 3.60
CA ALA A 117 20.83 -9.18 4.88
C ALA A 117 21.37 -10.60 4.78
N ALA A 118 22.12 -11.03 5.80
CA ALA A 118 22.54 -12.41 5.94
C ALA A 118 21.35 -13.29 6.37
N LEU A 119 21.00 -14.26 5.53
CA LEU A 119 19.87 -15.17 5.69
C LEU A 119 20.35 -16.62 5.64
N MET A 120 19.66 -17.52 6.31
CA MET A 120 19.95 -18.96 6.21
C MET A 120 19.18 -19.54 5.02
N LEU A 121 19.87 -19.88 3.94
CA LEU A 121 19.28 -20.39 2.70
C LEU A 121 19.56 -21.89 2.53
N TRP A 122 18.58 -22.63 2.03
CA TRP A 122 18.72 -24.06 1.77
C TRP A 122 19.66 -24.30 0.59
N ASP A 123 20.79 -24.96 0.84
CA ASP A 123 21.69 -25.44 -0.21
C ASP A 123 21.27 -26.85 -0.65
N THR A 124 20.93 -26.99 -1.93
CA THR A 124 20.53 -28.27 -2.53
C THR A 124 21.68 -29.26 -2.65
N ALA A 125 22.94 -28.80 -2.74
CA ALA A 125 24.10 -29.67 -2.87
C ALA A 125 24.51 -30.26 -1.51
N GLY A 126 24.69 -29.39 -0.51
CA GLY A 126 25.02 -29.78 0.86
C GLY A 126 23.83 -30.25 1.71
N LYS A 127 22.60 -30.17 1.19
CA LYS A 127 21.34 -30.51 1.90
C LYS A 127 21.27 -29.91 3.30
N SER A 128 21.71 -28.68 3.43
CA SER A 128 21.80 -27.97 4.71
C SER A 128 21.54 -26.49 4.51
N PHE A 129 21.15 -25.80 5.58
CA PHE A 129 21.03 -24.35 5.53
C PHE A 129 22.40 -23.71 5.69
N GLN A 130 22.76 -22.84 4.74
CA GLN A 130 24.01 -22.10 4.74
C GLN A 130 23.71 -20.59 4.76
N PRO A 131 24.53 -19.79 5.45
CA PRO A 131 24.42 -18.33 5.38
C PRO A 131 24.60 -17.85 3.94
N GLY A 132 23.66 -17.03 3.46
CA GLY A 132 23.69 -16.39 2.15
C GLY A 132 23.11 -14.99 2.23
N SER A 133 23.48 -14.11 1.29
CA SER A 133 22.89 -12.77 1.22
C SER A 133 21.57 -12.84 0.44
N GLY A 134 20.53 -12.19 0.97
CA GLY A 134 19.24 -12.09 0.27
C GLY A 134 18.42 -10.89 0.74
N PRO A 135 17.48 -10.41 -0.08
CA PRO A 135 16.63 -9.27 0.24
C PRO A 135 15.67 -9.62 1.38
N THR A 136 15.42 -8.65 2.26
CA THR A 136 14.47 -8.79 3.38
C THR A 136 13.23 -7.90 3.21
N ARG A 137 13.21 -7.03 2.20
CA ARG A 137 12.11 -6.11 1.93
C ARG A 137 11.80 -6.05 0.43
N LYS A 138 10.52 -5.99 0.09
CA LYS A 138 10.00 -5.52 -1.20
C LYS A 138 9.67 -4.02 -1.04
N THR A 139 10.37 -3.18 -1.79
CA THR A 139 10.15 -1.73 -1.83
C THR A 139 9.26 -1.38 -3.01
N ASN A 140 8.16 -0.70 -2.73
CA ASN A 140 7.31 -0.06 -3.72
C ASN A 140 7.70 1.42 -3.79
N GLU A 141 8.12 1.89 -4.96
CA GLU A 141 8.65 3.23 -5.16
C GLU A 141 7.89 3.95 -6.28
N VAL A 142 7.62 5.24 -6.09
CA VAL A 142 7.14 6.11 -7.17
C VAL A 142 8.30 6.89 -7.76
N LYS A 143 8.53 6.77 -9.06
CA LYS A 143 9.50 7.58 -9.81
C LYS A 143 8.75 8.61 -10.64
N LEU A 144 9.21 9.86 -10.65
CA LEU A 144 8.59 10.95 -11.39
C LEU A 144 9.45 11.35 -12.58
N PHE A 145 8.81 11.61 -13.70
CA PHE A 145 9.44 12.07 -14.93
C PHE A 145 8.69 13.27 -15.47
N GLU A 146 9.43 14.17 -16.08
CA GLU A 146 8.89 15.20 -16.95
C GLU A 146 9.19 14.80 -18.40
N GLN A 147 8.15 14.78 -19.24
CA GLN A 147 8.32 14.81 -20.68
C GLN A 147 7.81 16.12 -21.26
N TRP A 148 8.58 16.73 -22.14
CA TRP A 148 8.28 18.05 -22.65
C TRP A 148 8.64 18.24 -24.12
N VAL A 149 8.00 19.24 -24.73
CA VAL A 149 8.19 19.65 -26.11
C VAL A 149 8.20 21.18 -26.24
N PRO A 150 8.99 21.74 -27.16
CA PRO A 150 9.00 23.19 -27.43
C PRO A 150 7.85 23.63 -28.35
N SER A 151 6.92 22.74 -28.70
CA SER A 151 5.83 22.98 -29.66
C SER A 151 4.59 22.19 -29.27
N LEU A 152 3.40 22.70 -29.55
CA LEU A 152 2.15 21.96 -29.32
C LEU A 152 1.94 20.85 -30.35
N PRO A 153 1.18 19.78 -30.02
CA PRO A 153 0.52 19.50 -28.73
C PRO A 153 1.47 18.90 -27.67
N ALA A 154 1.00 18.85 -26.42
CA ALA A 154 1.70 18.17 -25.32
C ALA A 154 1.93 16.67 -25.65
N PRO A 155 3.02 16.06 -25.13
CA PRO A 155 3.29 14.64 -25.34
C PRO A 155 2.28 13.77 -24.57
N SER A 156 1.96 12.61 -25.12
CA SER A 156 1.14 11.60 -24.44
C SER A 156 1.98 10.80 -23.42
N PRO A 157 1.35 10.21 -22.39
CA PRO A 157 2.05 9.35 -21.43
C PRO A 157 2.83 8.22 -22.09
N THR A 158 4.02 7.94 -21.58
CA THR A 158 4.85 6.81 -22.02
C THR A 158 4.20 5.48 -21.64
N THR A 159 4.32 4.48 -22.52
CA THR A 159 3.85 3.12 -22.23
C THR A 159 4.43 2.60 -20.91
N GLY A 160 3.56 2.19 -19.99
CA GLY A 160 3.94 1.68 -18.66
C GLY A 160 4.09 2.75 -17.57
N ARG A 161 3.91 4.03 -17.90
CA ARG A 161 3.82 5.13 -16.93
C ARG A 161 2.39 5.66 -16.87
N VAL A 162 2.05 6.28 -15.74
CA VAL A 162 0.74 6.92 -15.54
C VAL A 162 0.93 8.43 -15.63
N GLY A 163 0.12 9.11 -16.44
CA GLY A 163 0.13 10.57 -16.52
C GLY A 163 -0.35 11.18 -15.21
N LEU A 164 0.48 11.99 -14.57
CA LEU A 164 0.13 12.73 -13.35
C LEU A 164 -0.64 14.00 -13.72
N LEU A 165 -0.02 14.89 -14.48
CA LEU A 165 -0.61 16.17 -14.90
C LEU A 165 -0.02 16.65 -16.22
N HIS A 166 -0.78 17.45 -16.96
CA HIS A 166 -0.31 18.24 -18.09
C HIS A 166 -0.08 19.67 -17.69
N TYR A 167 0.90 20.31 -18.30
CA TYR A 167 1.09 21.75 -18.22
C TYR A 167 1.33 22.37 -19.58
N LYS A 168 1.01 23.65 -19.69
CA LYS A 168 1.20 24.45 -20.90
C LYS A 168 1.63 25.87 -20.55
N ARG A 169 2.41 26.44 -21.47
CA ARG A 169 2.76 27.87 -21.54
C ARG A 169 2.30 28.41 -22.90
N ASP A 170 2.07 29.71 -22.96
CA ASP A 170 1.75 30.38 -24.24
C ASP A 170 3.01 30.65 -25.07
N VAL A 171 4.16 30.79 -24.39
CA VAL A 171 5.47 31.06 -25.00
C VAL A 171 6.54 30.32 -24.18
N ILE A 172 7.58 29.81 -24.85
CA ILE A 172 8.72 29.17 -24.19
C ILE A 172 9.38 30.15 -23.21
N GLY A 173 9.67 29.68 -21.98
CA GLY A 173 10.19 30.52 -20.89
C GLY A 173 9.17 31.51 -20.29
N GLY A 174 7.92 31.52 -20.78
CA GLY A 174 6.82 32.30 -20.21
C GLY A 174 6.19 31.63 -18.98
N PRO A 175 5.21 32.30 -18.34
CA PRO A 175 4.49 31.70 -17.22
C PRO A 175 3.65 30.50 -17.66
N ILE A 176 3.43 29.58 -16.72
CA ILE A 176 2.53 28.45 -16.84
C ILE A 176 1.10 28.99 -16.88
N THR A 177 0.40 28.71 -17.97
CA THR A 177 -0.98 29.17 -18.20
C THR A 177 -2.02 28.11 -17.87
N GLU A 178 -1.62 26.84 -17.89
CA GLU A 178 -2.47 25.71 -17.55
C GLU A 178 -1.65 24.63 -16.84
N ALA A 179 -2.20 24.08 -15.77
CA ALA A 179 -1.71 22.89 -15.09
C ALA A 179 -2.93 22.04 -14.70
N THR A 180 -3.14 20.93 -15.42
CA THR A 180 -4.35 20.12 -15.32
C THR A 180 -3.98 18.70 -14.89
N LEU A 181 -4.56 18.27 -13.78
CA LEU A 181 -4.40 16.91 -13.27
C LEU A 181 -5.02 15.89 -14.24
N LEU A 182 -4.30 14.81 -14.51
CA LEU A 182 -4.75 13.70 -15.37
C LEU A 182 -5.20 12.48 -14.59
N LEU A 183 -4.70 12.32 -13.35
CA LEU A 183 -5.09 11.19 -12.52
C LEU A 183 -6.60 11.25 -12.23
N PRO A 184 -7.31 10.11 -12.35
CA PRO A 184 -8.69 10.01 -11.90
C PRO A 184 -8.71 9.94 -10.37
N VAL A 185 -8.40 11.07 -9.73
CA VAL A 185 -8.38 11.17 -8.27
C VAL A 185 -9.78 10.96 -7.76
N TYR A 186 -9.90 9.99 -6.86
CA TYR A 186 -11.09 9.78 -6.10
C TYR A 186 -11.26 10.94 -5.12
N ASP A 187 -12.24 11.79 -5.39
CA ASP A 187 -12.75 12.77 -4.43
C ASP A 187 -13.78 12.06 -3.54
N PRO A 188 -13.48 11.81 -2.26
CA PRO A 188 -14.38 11.10 -1.36
C PRO A 188 -15.65 11.89 -0.99
N GLN A 189 -15.93 13.04 -1.67
CA GLN A 189 -17.09 13.93 -1.52
C GLN A 189 -18.04 13.46 -0.43
N PHE A 190 -17.93 14.05 0.77
CA PHE A 190 -18.76 13.79 1.95
C PHE A 190 -19.78 12.68 1.70
N LEU A 191 -19.33 11.42 1.81
CA LEU A 191 -20.20 10.24 1.67
C LEU A 191 -21.24 10.28 2.79
N GLY A 192 -22.30 11.06 2.58
CA GLY A 192 -23.54 11.06 3.35
C GLY A 192 -24.45 9.89 2.94
N VAL A 193 -23.87 8.76 2.58
CA VAL A 193 -24.60 7.63 2.00
C VAL A 193 -24.52 6.45 2.97
N GLY A 194 -25.67 6.14 3.57
CA GLY A 194 -25.92 4.90 4.27
C GLY A 194 -25.68 3.73 3.33
N VAL A 195 -24.49 3.14 3.42
CA VAL A 195 -24.16 1.89 2.75
C VAL A 195 -24.93 0.80 3.51
N GLY A 196 -26.02 0.31 2.92
CA GLY A 196 -26.71 -0.88 3.39
C GLY A 196 -25.78 -2.08 3.25
N LEU A 197 -25.01 -2.35 4.31
CA LEU A 197 -24.17 -3.55 4.39
C LEU A 197 -25.07 -4.79 4.46
N ASN A 198 -24.56 -5.88 3.90
CA ASN A 198 -25.13 -7.23 3.95
C ASN A 198 -25.81 -7.50 5.32
N PRO A 199 -27.06 -7.99 5.39
CA PRO A 199 -27.84 -8.10 6.64
C PRO A 199 -27.22 -8.96 7.75
N ALA A 200 -26.15 -9.73 7.48
CA ALA A 200 -25.36 -10.44 8.50
C ALA A 200 -24.23 -9.58 9.12
N ILE A 201 -23.94 -8.41 8.56
CA ILE A 201 -22.95 -7.44 9.03
C ILE A 201 -23.77 -6.33 9.68
N GLY A 202 -23.94 -6.39 11.00
CA GLY A 202 -24.75 -5.45 11.76
C GLY A 202 -24.48 -3.99 11.39
N ASP A 203 -25.57 -3.21 11.37
CA ASP A 203 -25.67 -1.82 10.94
C ASP A 203 -24.42 -0.98 11.30
N ARG A 204 -23.57 -0.65 10.31
CA ARG A 204 -22.39 0.20 10.53
C ARG A 204 -22.56 1.51 9.78
N THR A 205 -22.94 2.52 10.53
CA THR A 205 -23.42 3.81 10.03
C THR A 205 -22.32 4.75 9.52
N THR A 206 -21.02 4.38 9.57
CA THR A 206 -19.91 5.20 9.04
C THR A 206 -18.72 4.36 8.55
N LEU A 207 -17.96 4.87 7.57
CA LEU A 207 -16.67 4.32 7.11
C LEU A 207 -15.68 4.16 8.28
N THR A 208 -15.65 5.12 9.19
CA THR A 208 -14.85 5.08 10.42
C THR A 208 -15.21 3.89 11.30
N ASN A 209 -16.49 3.53 11.42
CA ASN A 209 -16.93 2.35 12.18
C ASN A 209 -16.60 1.04 11.48
N ALA A 210 -16.58 1.02 10.14
CA ALA A 210 -16.13 -0.13 9.37
C ALA A 210 -14.62 -0.37 9.49
N ILE A 211 -13.82 0.70 9.43
CA ILE A 211 -12.36 0.67 9.65
C ILE A 211 -12.04 0.29 11.09
N ASN A 212 -12.70 0.89 12.08
CA ASN A 212 -12.53 0.53 13.50
C ASN A 212 -12.97 -0.90 13.79
N TRP A 213 -14.02 -1.40 13.13
CA TRP A 213 -14.35 -2.82 13.24
C TRP A 213 -13.31 -3.71 12.56
N LEU A 214 -12.81 -3.35 11.38
CA LEU A 214 -11.79 -4.15 10.70
C LEU A 214 -10.54 -4.21 11.58
N PHE A 215 -10.14 -3.07 12.14
CA PHE A 215 -9.09 -2.94 13.14
C PHE A 215 -9.37 -3.83 14.36
N ASN A 216 -10.53 -3.70 15.01
CA ASN A 216 -10.90 -4.53 16.17
C ASN A 216 -11.03 -6.03 15.84
N TYR A 217 -11.45 -6.38 14.63
CA TYR A 217 -11.57 -7.77 14.15
C TYR A 217 -10.20 -8.38 13.88
N VAL A 218 -9.26 -7.58 13.36
CA VAL A 218 -7.86 -7.95 13.14
C VAL A 218 -7.11 -8.03 14.47
N GLU A 219 -7.28 -7.06 15.37
CA GLU A 219 -6.69 -7.08 16.72
C GLU A 219 -7.25 -8.19 17.61
N ALA A 220 -8.52 -8.56 17.46
CA ALA A 220 -9.12 -9.68 18.21
C ALA A 220 -8.58 -11.07 17.82
N LYS A 221 -7.58 -11.16 16.92
CA LYS A 221 -6.95 -12.41 16.46
C LYS A 221 -5.84 -12.96 17.35
N ASP A 222 -5.63 -12.42 18.55
CA ASP A 222 -4.79 -13.07 19.58
C ASP A 222 -5.29 -14.46 20.02
N PHE A 223 -6.36 -14.98 19.41
CA PHE A 223 -6.93 -16.27 19.75
C PHE A 223 -7.36 -17.06 18.50
N ILE A 224 -6.95 -18.34 18.44
CA ILE A 224 -7.59 -19.33 17.56
C ILE A 224 -9.03 -19.51 18.04
N ARG A 225 -9.98 -18.84 17.38
CA ARG A 225 -11.42 -19.09 17.61
C ARG A 225 -11.83 -20.33 16.82
N THR A 226 -12.16 -21.41 17.50
CA THR A 226 -12.78 -22.57 16.86
C THR A 226 -14.24 -22.23 16.52
N VAL A 227 -14.69 -22.69 15.35
CA VAL A 227 -16.11 -22.65 14.98
C VAL A 227 -16.82 -23.68 15.86
N PRO A 228 -17.96 -23.35 16.51
CA PRO A 228 -18.68 -24.32 17.31
C PRO A 228 -19.05 -25.54 16.45
N SER A 229 -18.53 -26.70 16.82
CA SER A 229 -18.99 -27.98 16.30
C SER A 229 -20.39 -28.23 16.87
N ALA A 230 -21.30 -28.78 16.06
CA ALA A 230 -22.62 -29.21 16.53
C ALA A 230 -22.48 -30.46 17.41
N GLY A 231 -21.94 -30.29 18.62
CA GLY A 231 -21.65 -31.38 19.55
C GLY A 231 -21.21 -30.88 20.92
N PHE A 232 -22.06 -31.17 21.92
CA PHE A 232 -21.90 -31.08 23.38
C PHE A 232 -21.61 -29.72 24.04
N ASP A 233 -20.95 -28.75 23.40
CA ASP A 233 -20.75 -27.41 23.99
C ASP A 233 -20.61 -26.30 22.92
N ASN A 234 -21.24 -25.15 23.15
CA ASN A 234 -21.18 -23.94 22.32
C ASN A 234 -20.08 -22.96 22.78
N ALA A 235 -19.23 -23.37 23.73
CA ALA A 235 -18.20 -22.51 24.29
C ALA A 235 -17.13 -22.11 23.25
N LYS A 236 -16.79 -20.82 23.23
CA LYS A 236 -15.67 -20.30 22.43
C LYS A 236 -14.36 -20.73 23.07
N PHE A 237 -13.59 -21.50 22.33
CA PHE A 237 -12.25 -21.90 22.73
C PHE A 237 -11.24 -20.79 22.42
N GLN A 238 -10.30 -20.52 23.33
CA GLN A 238 -9.16 -19.63 23.10
C GLN A 238 -7.86 -20.29 23.59
N VAL A 239 -6.73 -19.96 22.95
CA VAL A 239 -5.40 -20.51 23.26
C VAL A 239 -4.39 -19.38 23.42
N ARG A 240 -3.50 -19.47 24.41
CA ARG A 240 -2.35 -18.58 24.58
C ARG A 240 -1.08 -19.36 24.91
N THR A 241 0.07 -18.80 24.59
CA THR A 241 1.38 -19.34 24.97
C THR A 241 2.03 -18.50 26.06
N GLN A 242 2.77 -19.14 26.98
CA GLN A 242 3.57 -18.47 28.00
C GLN A 242 4.89 -19.24 28.15
N GLY A 243 5.97 -18.69 27.58
CA GLY A 243 7.24 -19.41 27.45
C GLY A 243 7.07 -20.66 26.57
N ASN A 244 7.54 -21.81 27.07
CA ASN A 244 7.42 -23.10 26.37
C ASN A 244 6.08 -23.82 26.58
N TYR A 245 5.11 -23.19 27.25
CA TYR A 245 3.85 -23.81 27.63
C TYR A 245 2.68 -23.18 26.86
N ALA A 246 1.69 -24.01 26.52
CA ALA A 246 0.43 -23.60 25.94
C ALA A 246 -0.70 -23.76 26.96
N TYR A 247 -1.65 -22.82 26.94
CA TYR A 247 -2.82 -22.81 27.80
C TYR A 247 -4.08 -22.58 26.97
N TRP A 248 -5.20 -23.13 27.41
CA TRP A 248 -6.52 -22.95 26.80
C TRP A 248 -7.56 -22.44 27.80
N THR A 249 -8.59 -21.81 27.27
CA THR A 249 -9.78 -21.36 28.01
C THR A 249 -11.01 -21.62 27.16
N ASN A 250 -12.12 -21.92 27.82
CA ASN A 250 -13.45 -21.98 27.24
C ASN A 250 -14.43 -21.00 27.92
N ASP A 251 -13.90 -20.08 28.73
CA ASP A 251 -14.64 -19.12 29.56
C ASP A 251 -14.19 -17.67 29.31
N GLU A 252 -13.84 -17.36 28.04
CA GLU A 252 -13.41 -16.02 27.59
C GLU A 252 -12.23 -15.45 28.38
N GLY A 253 -11.30 -16.30 28.83
CA GLY A 253 -10.05 -15.88 29.46
C GLY A 253 -10.10 -15.75 30.98
N VAL A 254 -11.20 -16.16 31.63
CA VAL A 254 -11.33 -16.19 33.09
C VAL A 254 -10.45 -17.27 33.71
N THR A 255 -10.39 -18.47 33.11
CA THR A 255 -9.58 -19.58 33.60
C THR A 255 -8.70 -20.15 32.50
N TRP A 256 -7.38 -20.12 32.71
CA TRP A 256 -6.39 -20.68 31.78
C TRP A 256 -5.91 -22.04 32.27
N ARG A 257 -6.21 -23.07 31.48
CA ARG A 257 -5.88 -24.46 31.76
C ARG A 257 -4.69 -24.88 30.91
N PRO A 258 -3.69 -25.59 31.44
CA PRO A 258 -2.60 -26.10 30.61
C PRO A 258 -3.14 -27.15 29.63
N PHE A 259 -2.51 -27.27 28.47
CA PHE A 259 -2.63 -28.49 27.69
C PHE A 259 -1.87 -29.61 28.43
N ALA A 260 -2.56 -30.71 28.73
CA ALA A 260 -1.93 -31.91 29.28
C ALA A 260 -1.07 -32.60 28.21
#